data_AF-A0A7K0DW29-F1
#
_entry.id   AF-A0A7K0DW29-F1
#
_cell.length_a   1.000
_cell.length_b   1.000
_cell.length_c   1.000
_cell.angle_alpha   90.00
_cell.angle_beta   90.00
_cell.angle_gamma   90.00
#
_symmetry.space_group_name_H-M   'P 1'
#
loop_
_entity.id
_entity.type
_entity.pdbx_description
1 polymer ?
#
loop_
_entity_poly.entity_id
_entity_poly.type
_entity_poly.pdbx_seq_one_letter_code
_entity_poly.pdbx_strand_id
1 'polypeptide(L)'
;MTTVSDEEVLRAAELELSVDELVDTIESAVPEPESPAGPVIRILKGSPAADEIAAVVSVLSAAMAAGSAAPVASGPIDNWGRPSYMHRGASSFSPYAYPFVSHLRD
;
A
#
# COMPACT_ATOMS: atom_id res chain seq x y z
N MET A 1 9.83 0.70 -46.81
CA MET A 1 9.86 1.26 -45.44
C MET A 1 8.44 1.14 -44.88
N THR A 2 8.07 -0.05 -44.42
CA THR A 2 6.69 -0.41 -43.99
C THR A 2 6.65 -1.57 -42.97
N THR A 3 7.75 -2.32 -42.79
CA THR A 3 7.77 -3.52 -41.91
C THR A 3 7.89 -3.21 -40.42
N VAL A 4 8.35 -2.01 -40.06
CA VAL A 4 8.49 -1.58 -38.65
C VAL A 4 7.13 -1.18 -38.07
N SER A 5 6.28 -0.56 -38.89
CA SER A 5 4.95 -0.11 -38.46
C SER A 5 3.98 -1.26 -38.24
N ASP A 6 4.07 -2.33 -39.04
CA ASP A 6 3.21 -3.51 -38.86
C ASP A 6 3.51 -4.27 -37.55
N GLU A 7 4.79 -4.34 -37.15
CA GLU A 7 5.19 -4.95 -35.87
C GLU A 7 4.66 -4.14 -34.67
N GLU A 8 4.71 -2.81 -34.74
CA GLU A 8 4.18 -1.95 -33.67
C GLU A 8 2.66 -2.10 -33.50
N VAL A 9 1.94 -2.28 -34.61
CA VAL A 9 0.49 -2.52 -34.60
C VAL A 9 0.16 -3.91 -34.04
N LEU A 10 0.92 -4.95 -34.39
CA LEU A 10 0.74 -6.28 -33.80
C LEU A 10 1.05 -6.28 -32.29
N ARG A 11 2.11 -5.58 -31.87
CA ARG A 11 2.46 -5.47 -30.46
C ARG A 11 1.42 -4.73 -29.63
N ALA A 12 0.79 -3.70 -30.18
CA ALA A 12 -0.30 -3.00 -29.52
C ALA A 12 -1.52 -3.91 -29.31
N ALA A 13 -1.87 -4.73 -30.32
CA ALA A 13 -2.99 -5.67 -30.23
C ALA A 13 -2.73 -6.81 -29.23
N GLU A 14 -1.50 -7.35 -29.16
CA GLU A 14 -1.11 -8.35 -28.15
C GLU A 14 -1.21 -7.81 -26.72
N LEU A 15 -0.85 -6.53 -26.52
CA LEU A 15 -0.91 -5.89 -25.22
C LEU A 15 -2.36 -5.64 -24.78
N GLU A 16 -3.22 -5.17 -25.69
CA GLU A 16 -4.64 -4.96 -25.38
C GLU A 16 -5.34 -6.26 -24.96
N LEU A 17 -5.02 -7.37 -25.63
CA LEU A 17 -5.56 -8.70 -25.30
C LEU A 17 -5.10 -9.22 -23.93
N SER A 18 -3.90 -8.86 -23.49
CA SER A 18 -3.34 -9.29 -22.19
C SER A 18 -3.74 -8.38 -21.01
N VAL A 19 -4.18 -7.15 -21.27
CA VAL A 19 -4.67 -6.22 -20.25
C VAL A 19 -6.01 -6.69 -19.66
N ASP A 20 -6.93 -7.19 -20.48
CA ASP A 20 -8.22 -7.70 -19.99
C ASP A 20 -8.05 -8.91 -19.06
N GLU A 21 -7.15 -9.85 -19.39
CA GLU A 21 -6.83 -11.01 -18.53
C GLU A 21 -6.22 -10.57 -17.19
N LEU A 22 -5.40 -9.51 -17.21
CA LEU A 22 -4.82 -8.93 -16.00
C LEU A 22 -5.89 -8.23 -15.15
N VAL A 23 -6.84 -7.51 -15.77
CA VAL A 23 -7.95 -6.85 -15.06
C VAL A 23 -8.84 -7.86 -14.35
N ASP A 24 -9.21 -8.96 -15.00
CA ASP A 24 -9.98 -10.06 -14.39
C ASP A 24 -9.23 -10.68 -13.19
N THR A 25 -7.90 -10.83 -13.31
CA THR A 25 -7.06 -11.34 -12.23
C THR A 25 -7.03 -10.38 -11.03
N ILE A 26 -7.02 -9.07 -11.27
CA ILE A 26 -7.00 -8.02 -10.23
C ILE A 26 -8.38 -7.90 -9.56
N GLU A 27 -9.48 -7.98 -10.33
CA GLU A 27 -10.84 -7.91 -9.79
C GLU A 27 -11.18 -9.14 -8.94
N SER A 28 -10.70 -10.33 -9.34
CA SER A 28 -10.80 -11.54 -8.53
C SER A 28 -9.88 -11.53 -7.28
N ALA A 29 -8.96 -10.58 -7.17
CA ALA A 29 -8.00 -10.48 -6.08
C ALA A 29 -8.39 -9.47 -4.99
N VAL A 30 -9.60 -8.91 -5.00
CA VAL A 30 -10.12 -8.14 -3.85
C VAL A 30 -10.33 -9.11 -2.69
N PRO A 31 -9.48 -9.12 -1.65
CA PRO A 31 -9.65 -10.06 -0.57
C PRO A 31 -10.84 -9.58 0.27
N GLU A 32 -11.92 -10.35 0.22
CA GLU A 32 -12.96 -10.29 1.25
C GLU A 32 -12.27 -10.52 2.60
N PRO A 33 -12.63 -9.80 3.69
CA PRO A 33 -11.94 -9.94 4.96
C PRO A 33 -12.18 -11.35 5.51
N GLU A 34 -11.29 -12.28 5.17
CA GLU A 34 -11.21 -13.58 5.81
C GLU A 34 -11.07 -13.32 7.31
N SER A 35 -12.13 -13.63 8.05
CA SER A 35 -12.02 -13.80 9.49
C SER A 35 -10.91 -14.84 9.69
N PRO A 36 -9.83 -14.50 10.41
CA PRO A 36 -8.72 -15.43 10.56
C PRO A 36 -9.27 -16.71 11.18
N ALA A 37 -9.25 -17.81 10.43
CA ALA A 37 -9.76 -19.12 10.85
C ALA A 37 -8.88 -19.79 11.93
N GLY A 38 -8.10 -18.99 12.65
CA GLY A 38 -7.14 -19.41 13.67
C GLY A 38 -7.43 -18.75 15.03
N PRO A 39 -6.79 -19.26 16.09
CA PRO A 39 -6.95 -18.71 17.43
C PRO A 39 -6.47 -17.25 17.48
N VAL A 40 -7.33 -16.35 17.98
CA VAL A 40 -7.04 -14.91 18.13
C VAL A 40 -5.85 -14.66 19.07
N ILE A 41 -5.60 -15.57 20.03
CA ILE A 41 -4.49 -15.50 20.98
C ILE A 41 -3.83 -16.88 21.09
N ARG A 42 -2.49 -16.91 21.03
CA ARG A 42 -1.69 -18.13 21.22
C ARG A 42 -0.77 -17.98 22.43
N ILE A 43 -0.88 -18.91 23.39
CA ILE A 43 -0.01 -18.98 24.56
C ILE A 43 1.29 -19.68 24.15
N LEU A 44 2.43 -18.99 24.23
CA LEU A 44 3.74 -19.54 23.85
C LEU A 44 4.46 -20.24 25.02
N LYS A 45 4.20 -19.81 26.26
CA LYS A 45 4.88 -20.32 27.46
C LYS A 45 4.00 -20.14 28.70
N GLY A 46 4.09 -21.10 29.62
CA GLY A 46 3.34 -21.11 30.87
C GLY A 46 1.99 -21.83 30.75
N SER A 47 1.26 -21.88 31.87
CA SER A 47 -0.08 -22.44 31.96
C SER A 47 -0.97 -21.50 32.77
N PRO A 48 -1.36 -20.35 32.19
CA PRO A 48 -2.22 -19.40 32.89
C PRO A 48 -3.57 -20.04 33.21
N ALA A 49 -4.17 -19.63 34.32
CA ALA A 49 -5.52 -20.02 34.67
C ALA A 49 -6.55 -19.40 33.71
N ALA A 50 -7.74 -20.00 33.60
CA ALA A 50 -8.80 -19.49 32.74
C ALA A 50 -9.19 -18.04 33.06
N ASP A 51 -9.17 -17.66 34.34
CA ASP A 51 -9.50 -16.30 34.79
C ASP A 51 -8.48 -15.26 34.31
N GLU A 52 -7.20 -15.64 34.25
CA GLU A 52 -6.13 -14.78 33.74
C GLU A 52 -6.26 -14.58 32.23
N ILE A 53 -6.63 -15.64 31.50
CA ILE A 53 -6.90 -15.56 30.05
C ILE A 53 -8.09 -14.62 29.80
N ALA A 54 -9.17 -14.76 30.57
CA ALA A 54 -10.34 -13.90 30.45
C ALA A 54 -10.00 -12.42 30.74
N ALA A 55 -9.17 -12.16 31.75
CA ALA A 55 -8.70 -10.81 32.05
C ALA A 55 -7.93 -10.21 30.86
N VAL A 56 -6.97 -10.93 30.29
CA VAL A 56 -6.20 -10.45 29.13
C VAL A 56 -7.10 -10.19 27.92
N VAL A 57 -8.00 -11.12 27.59
CA VAL A 57 -8.95 -10.97 26.47
C VAL A 57 -9.84 -9.75 26.68
N SER A 58 -10.34 -9.53 27.90
CA SER A 58 -11.22 -8.40 28.20
C SER A 58 -10.52 -7.05 28.04
N VAL A 59 -9.28 -6.92 28.51
CA VAL A 59 -8.48 -5.71 28.36
C VAL A 59 -8.16 -5.44 26.89
N LEU A 60 -7.77 -6.47 26.14
CA LEU A 60 -7.46 -6.33 24.72
C LEU A 60 -8.70 -5.93 23.91
N SER A 61 -9.85 -6.56 24.20
CA SER A 61 -11.13 -6.26 23.56
C SER A 61 -11.60 -4.84 23.89
N ALA A 62 -11.44 -4.42 25.15
CA ALA A 62 -11.75 -3.05 25.58
C ALA A 62 -10.82 -2.03 24.90
N ALA A 63 -9.52 -2.31 24.77
CA ALA A 63 -8.57 -1.44 24.07
C ALA A 63 -8.89 -1.32 22.58
N MET A 64 -9.30 -2.42 21.93
CA MET A 64 -9.78 -2.41 20.54
C MET A 64 -11.08 -1.59 20.40
N ALA A 65 -12.05 -1.80 21.30
CA ALA A 65 -13.32 -1.07 21.29
C ALA A 65 -13.17 0.42 21.62
N ALA A 66 -12.16 0.78 22.43
CA ALA A 66 -11.81 2.17 22.73
C ALA A 66 -11.25 2.92 21.51
N GLY A 67 -11.03 2.23 20.38
CA GLY A 67 -10.96 2.85 19.07
C GLY A 67 -9.98 4.02 19.01
N SER A 68 -8.70 3.79 19.34
CA SER A 68 -7.70 4.69 18.77
C SER A 68 -7.65 4.36 17.28
N ALA A 69 -8.20 5.26 16.46
CA ALA A 69 -7.94 5.26 15.03
C ALA A 69 -6.44 4.99 14.82
N ALA A 70 -6.11 4.18 13.81
CA ALA A 70 -4.72 3.95 13.43
C ALA A 70 -4.01 5.30 13.45
N PRO A 71 -2.88 5.44 14.17
CA PRO A 71 -2.24 6.73 14.35
C PRO A 71 -2.08 7.35 12.97
N VAL A 72 -2.77 8.48 12.74
CA VAL A 72 -2.63 9.23 11.50
C VAL A 72 -1.14 9.43 11.33
N ALA A 73 -0.59 9.02 10.18
CA ALA A 73 0.83 9.03 9.92
C ALA A 73 1.38 10.44 10.23
N SER A 74 1.95 10.61 11.43
CA SER A 74 2.46 11.87 11.94
C SER A 74 3.95 11.97 11.64
N GLY A 75 4.33 11.53 10.45
CA GLY A 75 5.70 11.53 9.95
C GLY A 75 5.86 12.48 8.76
N PRO A 76 7.10 12.78 8.37
CA PRO A 76 7.37 13.41 7.09
C PRO A 76 6.65 12.66 5.97
N ILE A 77 6.08 13.40 5.03
CA ILE A 77 5.38 12.82 3.88
C ILE A 77 6.37 11.91 3.13
N ASP A 78 6.00 10.63 2.96
CA ASP A 78 6.76 9.74 2.10
C ASP A 78 6.62 10.20 0.64
N ASN A 79 7.75 10.53 0.04
CA ASN A 79 7.82 11.00 -1.33
C ASN A 79 8.56 10.02 -2.25
N TRP A 80 8.90 8.82 -1.76
CA TRP A 80 9.47 7.76 -2.59
C TRP A 80 8.48 7.36 -3.70
N GLY A 81 9.01 7.17 -4.91
CA GLY A 81 8.22 6.63 -6.03
C GLY A 81 7.20 7.57 -6.67
N ARG A 82 7.17 8.88 -6.35
CA ARG A 82 6.24 9.80 -7.02
C ARG A 82 6.48 9.84 -8.55
N PRO A 83 5.43 9.64 -9.39
CA PRO A 83 5.58 9.63 -10.86
C PRO A 83 6.22 10.90 -11.42
N SER A 84 6.03 12.05 -10.77
CA SER A 84 6.68 13.31 -11.13
C SER A 84 8.21 13.20 -11.13
N TYR A 85 8.81 12.41 -10.22
CA TYR A 85 10.25 12.19 -10.18
C TYR A 85 10.77 11.19 -11.21
N MET A 86 9.89 10.36 -11.77
CA MET A 86 10.28 9.37 -12.80
C MET A 86 10.45 10.02 -14.17
N HIS A 87 9.72 11.09 -14.46
CA HIS A 87 9.70 11.70 -15.80
C HIS A 87 10.32 13.10 -15.87
N ARG A 88 10.35 13.85 -14.76
CA ARG A 88 10.99 15.18 -14.71
C ARG A 88 11.76 15.34 -13.41
N GLY A 89 13.08 15.22 -13.49
CA GLY A 89 13.96 15.63 -12.40
C GLY A 89 13.81 17.12 -12.09
N ALA A 90 14.21 17.53 -10.88
CA ALA A 90 14.32 18.95 -10.57
C ALA A 90 15.35 19.59 -11.51
N SER A 91 14.98 20.68 -12.18
CA SER A 91 15.91 21.40 -13.05
C SER A 91 17.07 21.95 -12.21
N SER A 92 18.29 21.49 -12.49
CA SER A 92 19.50 22.10 -11.95
C SER A 92 19.47 23.60 -12.24
N PHE A 93 19.86 24.41 -11.25
CA PHE A 93 19.89 25.89 -11.32
C PHE A 93 18.53 26.63 -11.36
N SER A 94 17.42 25.98 -10.99
CA SER A 94 16.14 26.68 -10.76
C SER A 94 15.96 27.09 -9.29
N PRO A 95 15.25 28.20 -8.98
CA PRO A 95 14.79 28.51 -7.62
C PRO A 95 13.99 27.35 -6.96
N TYR A 96 13.42 26.47 -7.78
CA TYR A 96 12.66 25.29 -7.36
C TYR A 96 13.46 23.98 -7.44
N ALA A 97 14.80 24.06 -7.50
CA ALA A 97 15.67 22.87 -7.51
C ALA A 97 15.46 21.95 -6.29
N TYR A 98 14.95 22.50 -5.19
CA TYR A 98 14.60 21.77 -3.97
C TYR A 98 13.09 21.94 -3.68
N PRO A 99 12.20 21.21 -4.37
CA PRO A 99 10.76 21.47 -4.31
C PRO A 99 10.20 21.38 -2.88
N PHE A 100 10.72 20.46 -2.07
CA PHE A 100 10.26 20.23 -0.69
C PHE A 100 10.57 21.34 0.30
N VAL A 101 11.57 22.18 0.03
CA VAL A 101 11.95 23.30 0.92
C VAL A 101 11.83 24.66 0.24
N SER A 102 11.48 24.68 -1.05
CA SER A 102 11.32 25.91 -1.83
C SER A 102 10.23 26.83 -1.30
N HIS A 103 9.21 26.28 -0.62
CA HIS A 103 8.12 27.01 -0.01
C HIS A 103 8.50 27.77 1.28
N LEU A 104 9.71 27.56 1.83
CA LEU A 104 10.23 28.30 3.00
C LEU A 104 11.02 29.57 2.61
N ARG A 105 11.04 29.94 1.34
CA ARG A 105 11.72 31.14 0.84
C ARG A 105 10.77 32.32 0.88
N ASP A 106 10.74 33.02 2.01
CA ASP A 106 10.24 34.39 2.13
C ASP A 106 11.37 35.40 1.82
#